data_AF-A0A6L5XC99-F1
#
_entry.id   AF-A0A6L5XC99-F1
#
_cell.length_a   1.000
_cell.length_b   1.000
_cell.length_c   1.000
_cell.angle_alpha   90.00
_cell.angle_beta   90.00
_cell.angle_gamma   90.00
#
_symmetry.space_group_name_H-M   'P 1'
#
loop_
_entity.id
_entity.type
_entity.pdbx_description
1 polymer ?
#
loop_
_entity_poly.entity_id
_entity_poly.type
_entity_poly.pdbx_seq_one_letter_code
_entity_poly.pdbx_strand_id
1 'polypeptide(L)'
;MKAVSPRAQLVVSKNRLDCIVGDYPTLNNIAAAYGRTAPIQWLIAQLVNLSEFCGVKDKLTGDQVEELSWLIAGEYSYYKVSQFLVFFHNFKMGKYGKFYGAVDPLVITTALKEFDKERIRAISQWEEEQERIRREEDRKSAIKFDEYLKLVGLPQSKKKTEMSESVFGEAKSIILNLFQTSKDVLEKFRNSFKKNYGVTPEEYVEHYNSKSNEETSNS
;
A
#
# COMPACT_ATOMS: atom_id res chain seq x y z
N MET A 1 13.50 -33.31 -7.75
CA MET A 1 12.67 -32.09 -7.54
C MET A 1 11.33 -32.52 -6.94
N LYS A 2 11.14 -32.37 -5.61
CA LYS A 2 9.98 -32.95 -4.89
C LYS A 2 8.81 -31.97 -4.64
N ALA A 3 8.92 -30.70 -5.08
CA ALA A 3 8.10 -29.60 -4.54
C ALA A 3 7.18 -28.87 -5.54
N VAL A 4 6.83 -29.46 -6.69
CA VAL A 4 5.93 -28.79 -7.66
C VAL A 4 4.88 -29.73 -8.29
N SER A 5 4.60 -30.86 -7.63
CA SER A 5 3.53 -31.80 -8.05
C SER A 5 2.13 -31.28 -7.67
N PRO A 6 1.04 -31.80 -8.25
CA PRO A 6 -0.32 -31.41 -7.85
C PRO A 6 -0.62 -31.56 -6.35
N ARG A 7 0.14 -32.38 -5.60
CA ARG A 7 0.02 -32.48 -4.14
C ARG A 7 0.36 -31.16 -3.42
N ALA A 8 1.15 -30.28 -4.03
CA ALA A 8 1.48 -28.97 -3.48
C ALA A 8 0.24 -28.06 -3.34
N GLN A 9 -0.86 -28.36 -4.07
CA GLN A 9 -2.15 -27.67 -3.93
C GLN A 9 -2.77 -27.82 -2.52
N LEU A 10 -2.30 -28.76 -1.69
CA LEU A 10 -2.76 -28.87 -0.30
C LEU A 10 -2.07 -27.87 0.63
N VAL A 11 -0.83 -27.47 0.30
CA VAL A 11 -0.02 -26.56 1.11
C VAL A 11 -0.54 -25.12 1.00
N VAL A 12 -1.03 -24.75 -0.19
CA VAL A 12 -1.54 -23.38 -0.45
C VAL A 12 -2.82 -23.05 0.32
N SER A 13 -3.56 -24.06 0.81
CA SER A 13 -4.78 -23.85 1.59
C SER A 13 -4.51 -23.11 2.91
N LYS A 14 -3.31 -23.27 3.48
CA LYS A 14 -2.92 -22.67 4.76
C LYS A 14 -2.44 -21.23 4.62
N ASN A 15 -1.75 -20.91 3.52
CA ASN A 15 -1.08 -19.62 3.31
C ASN A 15 -1.44 -19.03 1.93
N ARG A 16 -2.73 -18.80 1.70
CA ARG A 16 -3.23 -18.36 0.39
C ARG A 16 -2.64 -17.01 -0.03
N LEU A 17 -2.67 -16.01 0.85
CA LEU A 17 -2.20 -14.66 0.52
C LEU A 17 -0.70 -14.67 0.15
N ASP A 18 0.12 -15.36 0.94
CA ASP A 18 1.55 -15.54 0.66
C ASP A 18 1.77 -16.18 -0.72
N CYS A 19 1.00 -17.22 -1.09
CA CYS A 19 1.11 -17.81 -2.43
C CYS A 19 0.78 -16.83 -3.56
N ILE A 20 -0.03 -15.79 -3.30
CA ILE A 20 -0.37 -14.75 -4.26
C ILE A 20 0.73 -13.67 -4.34
N VAL A 21 1.14 -13.12 -3.20
CA VAL A 21 2.01 -11.92 -3.13
C VAL A 21 3.48 -12.27 -2.97
N GLY A 22 3.80 -13.39 -2.32
CA GLY A 22 5.14 -13.83 -1.98
C GLY A 22 6.02 -14.09 -3.20
N ASP A 23 7.34 -14.15 -2.96
CA ASP A 23 8.33 -14.31 -4.02
C ASP A 23 8.44 -15.78 -4.45
N TYR A 24 7.83 -16.09 -5.59
CA TYR A 24 7.79 -17.42 -6.18
C TYR A 24 8.07 -17.32 -7.68
N PRO A 25 8.68 -18.35 -8.30
CA PRO A 25 9.02 -18.31 -9.71
C PRO A 25 7.77 -18.25 -10.58
N THR A 26 7.82 -17.39 -11.59
CA THR A 26 6.84 -17.34 -12.69
C THR A 26 7.07 -18.47 -13.69
N LEU A 27 6.08 -18.77 -14.53
CA LEU A 27 6.28 -19.70 -15.65
C LEU A 27 7.43 -19.24 -16.56
N ASN A 28 7.61 -17.93 -16.75
CA ASN A 28 8.78 -17.39 -17.45
C ASN A 28 10.10 -17.71 -16.74
N ASN A 29 10.16 -17.62 -15.40
CA ASN A 29 11.35 -18.03 -14.66
C ASN A 29 11.63 -19.53 -14.82
N ILE A 30 10.59 -20.37 -14.82
CA ILE A 30 10.72 -21.81 -15.08
C ILE A 30 11.20 -22.06 -16.51
N ALA A 31 10.67 -21.35 -17.50
CA ALA A 31 11.09 -21.47 -18.89
C ALA A 31 12.55 -21.08 -19.09
N ALA A 32 12.99 -20.00 -18.44
CA ALA A 32 14.37 -19.54 -18.49
C ALA A 32 15.34 -20.54 -17.85
N ALA A 33 14.96 -21.16 -16.74
CA ALA A 33 15.81 -22.09 -16.00
C ALA A 33 15.85 -23.52 -16.58
N TYR A 34 14.72 -24.00 -17.13
CA TYR A 34 14.55 -25.40 -17.50
C TYR A 34 14.13 -25.62 -18.96
N GLY A 35 14.07 -24.56 -19.76
CA GLY A 35 13.70 -24.59 -21.17
C GLY A 35 12.21 -24.31 -21.41
N ARG A 36 11.90 -23.90 -22.66
CA ARG A 36 10.57 -23.40 -23.04
C ARG A 36 9.42 -24.39 -22.83
N THR A 37 9.70 -25.69 -22.85
CA THR A 37 8.68 -26.74 -22.67
C THR A 37 8.45 -27.12 -21.21
N ALA A 38 9.32 -26.73 -20.28
CA ALA A 38 9.19 -27.02 -18.86
C ALA A 38 7.88 -26.47 -18.23
N PRO A 39 7.46 -25.21 -18.46
CA PRO A 39 6.17 -24.73 -17.94
C PRO A 39 4.98 -25.50 -18.55
N ILE A 40 5.07 -25.94 -19.81
CA ILE A 40 4.02 -26.73 -20.47
C ILE A 40 3.87 -28.07 -19.77
N GLN A 41 4.97 -28.82 -19.61
CA GLN A 41 4.95 -30.11 -18.91
C GLN A 41 4.44 -29.99 -17.47
N TRP A 42 4.79 -28.89 -16.80
CA TRP A 42 4.29 -28.61 -15.48
C TRP A 42 2.77 -28.39 -15.46
N LEU A 43 2.23 -27.59 -16.39
CA LEU A 43 0.79 -27.35 -16.52
C LEU A 43 0.01 -28.62 -16.88
N ILE A 44 0.55 -29.45 -17.79
CA ILE A 44 -0.04 -30.75 -18.15
C ILE A 44 -0.30 -31.58 -16.89
N ALA A 45 0.68 -31.68 -15.99
CA ALA A 45 0.52 -32.44 -14.75
C ALA A 45 -0.60 -31.89 -13.85
N GLN A 46 -0.79 -30.57 -13.81
CA GLN A 46 -1.88 -29.95 -13.03
C GLN A 46 -3.26 -30.17 -13.69
N LEU A 47 -3.34 -30.02 -15.02
CA LEU A 47 -4.57 -30.15 -15.80
C LEU A 47 -5.08 -31.59 -15.85
N VAL A 48 -4.19 -32.57 -16.05
CA VAL A 48 -4.54 -34.00 -15.93
C VAL A 48 -5.10 -34.27 -14.54
N ASN A 49 -4.42 -33.77 -13.50
CA ASN A 49 -4.88 -33.99 -12.15
C ASN A 49 -6.21 -33.29 -11.82
N LEU A 50 -6.51 -32.14 -12.44
CA LEU A 50 -7.83 -31.51 -12.36
C LEU A 50 -8.88 -32.37 -13.07
N SER A 51 -8.62 -32.77 -14.32
CA SER A 51 -9.51 -33.59 -15.14
C SER A 51 -9.91 -34.89 -14.43
N GLU A 52 -8.94 -35.59 -13.83
CA GLU A 52 -9.18 -36.80 -13.05
C GLU A 52 -10.06 -36.53 -11.83
N PHE A 53 -9.80 -35.45 -11.10
CA PHE A 53 -10.56 -35.08 -9.91
C PHE A 53 -12.04 -34.81 -10.20
N CYS A 54 -12.38 -34.28 -11.38
CA CYS A 54 -13.71 -33.74 -11.68
C CYS A 54 -14.86 -34.77 -11.79
N GLY A 55 -14.61 -36.07 -11.60
CA GLY A 55 -15.65 -37.11 -11.44
C GLY A 55 -16.58 -37.34 -12.64
N VAL A 56 -16.51 -36.51 -13.69
CA VAL A 56 -17.23 -36.65 -14.95
C VAL A 56 -16.65 -37.79 -15.78
N LYS A 57 -17.50 -38.38 -16.63
CA LYS A 57 -17.19 -39.56 -17.46
C LYS A 57 -16.09 -39.27 -18.48
N ASP A 58 -16.26 -38.19 -19.24
CA ASP A 58 -15.34 -37.85 -20.31
C ASP A 58 -14.27 -36.88 -19.79
N LYS A 59 -13.01 -37.28 -19.95
CA LYS A 59 -11.83 -36.53 -19.51
C LYS A 59 -11.24 -35.73 -20.67
N LEU A 60 -10.40 -34.75 -20.36
CA LEU A 60 -9.57 -34.09 -21.37
C LEU A 60 -8.71 -35.12 -22.11
N THR A 61 -8.69 -35.05 -23.43
CA THR A 61 -7.77 -35.85 -24.26
C THR A 61 -6.33 -35.32 -24.12
N GLY A 62 -5.35 -36.13 -24.52
CA GLY A 62 -3.94 -35.71 -24.53
C GLY A 62 -3.73 -34.40 -25.29
N ASP A 63 -4.29 -34.32 -26.50
CA ASP A 63 -4.22 -33.13 -27.35
C ASP A 63 -4.88 -31.91 -26.69
N GLN A 64 -6.06 -32.09 -26.07
CA GLN A 64 -6.73 -31.00 -25.35
C GLN A 64 -5.92 -30.50 -24.17
N VAL A 65 -5.27 -31.40 -23.41
CA VAL A 65 -4.42 -31.01 -22.28
C VAL A 65 -3.17 -30.27 -22.77
N GLU A 66 -2.55 -30.75 -23.85
CA GLU A 66 -1.36 -30.11 -24.42
C GLU A 66 -1.69 -28.71 -24.97
N GLU A 67 -2.72 -28.60 -25.80
CA GLU A 67 -3.17 -27.32 -26.37
C GLU A 67 -3.54 -26.32 -25.27
N LEU A 68 -4.32 -26.75 -24.27
CA LEU A 68 -4.69 -25.92 -23.14
C LEU A 68 -3.46 -25.47 -22.33
N SER A 69 -2.46 -26.34 -22.17
CA SER A 69 -1.21 -25.99 -21.48
C SER A 69 -0.42 -24.92 -22.22
N TRP A 70 -0.35 -25.01 -23.56
CA TRP A 70 0.27 -23.99 -24.40
C TRP A 70 -0.45 -22.65 -24.33
N LEU A 71 -1.78 -22.65 -24.43
CA LEU A 71 -2.59 -21.44 -24.33
C LEU A 71 -2.40 -20.74 -22.98
N ILE A 72 -2.48 -21.50 -21.87
CA ILE A 72 -2.30 -20.95 -20.53
C ILE A 72 -0.88 -20.42 -20.34
N ALA A 73 0.16 -21.16 -20.78
CA ALA A 73 1.53 -20.70 -20.63
C ALA A 73 1.83 -19.43 -21.46
N GLY A 74 1.22 -19.29 -22.64
CA GLY A 74 1.36 -18.10 -23.47
C GLY A 74 0.71 -16.88 -22.85
N GLU A 75 -0.56 -17.00 -22.45
CA GLU A 75 -1.36 -15.89 -21.92
C GLU A 75 -0.92 -15.48 -20.51
N TYR A 76 -0.53 -16.44 -19.68
CA TYR A 76 -0.28 -16.25 -18.26
C TYR A 76 1.18 -16.54 -17.88
N SER A 77 2.12 -16.28 -18.79
CA SER A 77 3.56 -16.52 -18.57
C SER A 77 4.15 -15.81 -17.34
N TYR A 78 3.55 -14.68 -16.96
CA TYR A 78 3.90 -13.86 -15.80
C TYR A 78 3.34 -14.39 -14.47
N TYR A 79 2.48 -15.40 -14.48
CA TYR A 79 1.94 -15.99 -13.26
C TYR A 79 2.98 -16.82 -12.53
N LYS A 80 2.94 -16.73 -11.20
CA LYS A 80 3.74 -17.58 -10.30
C LYS A 80 3.16 -19.00 -10.25
N VAL A 81 4.03 -20.00 -10.11
CA VAL A 81 3.59 -21.39 -9.91
C VAL A 81 2.70 -21.55 -8.67
N SER A 82 2.98 -20.76 -7.61
CA SER A 82 2.17 -20.70 -6.39
C SER A 82 0.75 -20.19 -6.65
N GLN A 83 0.57 -19.20 -7.53
CA GLN A 83 -0.73 -18.65 -7.90
C GLN A 83 -1.56 -19.67 -8.66
N PHE A 84 -0.95 -20.42 -9.59
CA PHE A 84 -1.62 -21.53 -10.26
C PHE A 84 -2.03 -22.64 -9.30
N LEU A 85 -1.20 -22.97 -8.30
CA LEU A 85 -1.59 -23.95 -7.28
C LEU A 85 -2.82 -23.49 -6.49
N VAL A 86 -2.92 -22.18 -6.16
CA VAL A 86 -4.12 -21.60 -5.54
C VAL A 86 -5.33 -21.71 -6.48
N PHE A 87 -5.15 -21.42 -7.77
CA PHE A 87 -6.20 -21.57 -8.77
C PHE A 87 -6.74 -23.00 -8.82
N PHE A 88 -5.90 -24.00 -9.01
CA PHE A 88 -6.33 -25.40 -9.09
C PHE A 88 -6.96 -25.89 -7.80
N HIS A 89 -6.45 -25.46 -6.65
CA HIS A 89 -7.08 -25.73 -5.36
C HIS A 89 -8.49 -25.15 -5.30
N ASN A 90 -8.67 -23.87 -5.63
CA ASN A 90 -9.97 -23.20 -5.62
C ASN A 90 -10.96 -23.82 -6.61
N PHE A 91 -10.48 -24.19 -7.79
CA PHE A 91 -11.29 -24.87 -8.78
C PHE A 91 -11.83 -26.18 -8.23
N LYS A 92 -10.98 -27.00 -7.61
CA LYS A 92 -11.40 -28.28 -6.99
C LYS A 92 -12.32 -28.12 -5.79
N MET A 93 -12.25 -26.97 -5.11
CA MET A 93 -13.20 -26.59 -4.06
C MET A 93 -14.55 -26.09 -4.63
N GLY A 94 -14.72 -26.09 -5.95
CA GLY A 94 -15.97 -25.72 -6.63
C GLY A 94 -16.19 -24.22 -6.76
N LYS A 95 -15.14 -23.40 -6.62
CA LYS A 95 -15.27 -21.94 -6.61
C LYS A 95 -15.68 -21.35 -7.98
N TYR A 96 -15.25 -21.99 -9.07
CA TYR A 96 -15.39 -21.45 -10.43
C TYR A 96 -16.36 -22.24 -11.31
N GLY A 97 -17.33 -22.93 -10.68
CA GLY A 97 -18.33 -23.74 -11.38
C GLY A 97 -18.04 -25.24 -11.39
N LYS A 98 -18.77 -25.96 -12.24
CA LYS A 98 -18.76 -27.43 -12.34
C LYS A 98 -18.77 -27.87 -13.80
N PHE A 99 -18.27 -29.08 -14.02
CA PHE A 99 -18.35 -29.77 -15.30
C PHE A 99 -19.65 -30.58 -15.41
N TYR A 100 -20.18 -30.71 -16.63
CA TYR A 100 -21.37 -31.50 -16.93
C TYR A 100 -21.06 -32.49 -18.04
N GLY A 101 -21.12 -33.80 -17.75
CA GLY A 101 -20.86 -34.88 -18.71
C GLY A 101 -19.38 -35.07 -19.08
N ALA A 102 -18.68 -33.99 -19.41
CA ALA A 102 -17.27 -33.96 -19.82
C ALA A 102 -16.50 -32.80 -19.15
N VAL A 103 -15.17 -32.95 -19.04
CA VAL A 103 -14.29 -31.84 -18.66
C VAL A 103 -14.14 -30.89 -19.86
N ASP A 104 -14.61 -29.66 -19.71
CA ASP A 104 -14.60 -28.65 -20.77
C ASP A 104 -13.42 -27.66 -20.58
N PRO A 105 -12.44 -27.61 -21.51
CA PRO A 105 -11.37 -26.62 -21.48
C PRO A 105 -11.83 -25.16 -21.31
N LEU A 106 -12.98 -24.78 -21.89
CA LEU A 106 -13.50 -23.41 -21.84
C LEU A 106 -13.94 -23.00 -20.43
N VAL A 107 -14.41 -23.95 -19.63
CA VAL A 107 -14.73 -23.69 -18.22
C VAL A 107 -13.44 -23.42 -17.44
N ILE A 108 -12.34 -24.12 -17.76
CA ILE A 108 -11.03 -23.90 -17.12
C ILE A 108 -10.49 -22.50 -17.46
N THR A 109 -10.52 -22.10 -18.73
CA THR A 109 -10.01 -20.78 -19.14
C THR A 109 -10.90 -19.64 -18.62
N THR A 110 -12.22 -19.84 -18.57
CA THR A 110 -13.16 -18.88 -17.98
C THR A 110 -12.90 -18.72 -16.47
N ALA A 111 -12.72 -19.82 -15.75
CA ALA A 111 -12.36 -19.80 -14.34
C ALA A 111 -11.02 -19.10 -14.09
N LEU A 112 -10.03 -19.30 -14.97
CA LEU A 112 -8.72 -18.67 -14.86
C LEU A 112 -8.83 -17.15 -15.03
N LYS A 113 -9.67 -16.68 -15.96
CA LYS A 113 -9.99 -15.26 -16.12
C LYS A 113 -10.71 -14.67 -14.91
N GLU A 114 -11.57 -15.44 -14.25
CA GLU A 114 -12.18 -15.00 -12.99
C GLU A 114 -11.14 -14.91 -11.87
N PHE A 115 -10.31 -15.94 -11.72
CA PHE A 115 -9.22 -15.95 -10.75
C PHE A 115 -8.22 -14.80 -10.96
N ASP A 116 -7.94 -14.42 -12.21
CA ASP A 116 -7.07 -13.29 -12.53
C ASP A 116 -7.57 -11.98 -11.89
N LYS A 117 -8.88 -11.73 -11.97
CA LYS A 117 -9.51 -10.57 -11.32
C LYS A 117 -9.40 -10.63 -9.81
N GLU A 118 -9.62 -11.80 -9.21
CA GLU A 118 -9.49 -11.98 -7.75
C GLU A 118 -8.06 -11.76 -7.28
N ARG A 119 -7.10 -12.30 -8.01
CA ARG A 119 -5.68 -12.18 -7.72
C ARG A 119 -5.24 -10.72 -7.82
N ILE A 120 -5.64 -9.99 -8.86
CA ILE A 120 -5.33 -8.56 -9.02
C ILE A 120 -5.86 -7.78 -7.82
N ARG A 121 -7.11 -8.01 -7.40
CA ARG A 121 -7.68 -7.36 -6.22
C ARG A 121 -6.91 -7.69 -4.94
N ALA A 122 -6.54 -8.96 -4.75
CA ALA A 122 -5.79 -9.39 -3.56
C ALA A 122 -4.40 -8.73 -3.50
N ILE A 123 -3.73 -8.58 -4.65
CA ILE A 123 -2.44 -7.87 -4.74
C ILE A 123 -2.63 -6.39 -4.40
N SER A 124 -3.59 -5.70 -5.04
CA SER A 124 -3.89 -4.28 -4.78
C SER A 124 -4.16 -4.01 -3.29
N GLN A 125 -5.01 -4.83 -2.67
CA GLN A 125 -5.34 -4.69 -1.25
C GLN A 125 -4.13 -4.90 -0.35
N TRP A 126 -3.26 -5.86 -0.69
CA TRP A 126 -2.04 -6.11 0.06
C TRP A 126 -1.05 -4.95 -0.08
N GLU A 127 -0.86 -4.42 -1.29
CA GLU A 127 0.02 -3.29 -1.55
C GLU A 127 -0.44 -2.02 -0.81
N GLU A 128 -1.75 -1.73 -0.83
CA GLU A 128 -2.35 -0.63 -0.08
C GLU A 128 -2.11 -0.76 1.43
N GLU A 129 -2.25 -1.98 1.97
CA GLU A 129 -2.00 -2.26 3.38
C GLU A 129 -0.53 -2.11 3.76
N GLN A 130 0.39 -2.63 2.95
CA GLN A 130 1.83 -2.49 3.19
C GLN A 130 2.26 -1.03 3.18
N GLU A 131 1.71 -0.25 2.25
CA GLU A 131 2.00 1.17 2.16
C GLU A 131 1.40 1.96 3.34
N ARG A 132 0.20 1.58 3.82
CA ARG A 132 -0.36 2.14 5.06
C ARG A 132 0.54 1.87 6.26
N ILE A 133 1.00 0.63 6.43
CA ILE A 133 1.91 0.24 7.52
C ILE A 133 3.21 1.05 7.43
N ARG A 134 3.81 1.15 6.24
CA ARG A 134 5.04 1.93 6.02
C ARG A 134 4.86 3.40 6.41
N ARG A 135 3.77 4.05 5.99
CA ARG A 135 3.49 5.44 6.37
C ARG A 135 3.30 5.62 7.87
N GLU A 136 2.68 4.64 8.54
CA GLU A 136 2.55 4.67 10.00
C GLU A 136 3.89 4.48 10.71
N GLU A 137 4.76 3.60 10.19
CA GLU A 137 6.12 3.40 10.68
C GLU A 137 6.99 4.64 10.47
N ASP A 138 6.93 5.27 9.29
CA ASP A 138 7.60 6.53 8.99
C ASP A 138 7.09 7.65 9.92
N ARG A 139 5.78 7.72 10.17
CA ARG A 139 5.19 8.67 11.12
C ARG A 139 5.66 8.44 12.56
N LYS A 140 5.83 7.18 12.97
CA LYS A 140 6.35 6.82 14.31
C LYS A 140 7.84 7.10 14.44
N SER A 141 8.60 6.91 13.36
CA SER A 141 10.06 7.12 13.30
C SER A 141 10.42 8.58 13.06
N ALA A 142 9.45 9.42 12.69
CA ALA A 142 9.63 10.86 12.54
C ALA A 142 9.94 11.51 13.89
N ILE A 143 11.19 11.93 14.05
CA ILE A 143 11.62 12.78 15.16
C ILE A 143 10.97 14.16 14.99
N LYS A 144 10.37 14.69 16.07
CA LYS A 144 9.82 16.06 16.03
C LYS A 144 10.95 17.06 15.75
N PHE A 145 10.68 18.11 14.98
CA PHE A 145 11.69 19.12 14.60
C PHE A 145 12.47 19.65 15.82
N ASP A 146 11.79 19.87 16.94
CA ASP A 146 12.41 20.31 18.20
C ASP A 146 13.38 19.28 18.78
N GLU A 147 13.08 17.99 18.65
CA GLU A 147 13.93 16.90 19.10
C GLU A 147 15.13 16.71 18.17
N TYR A 148 14.93 16.88 16.86
CA TYR A 148 16.03 16.96 15.89
C TYR A 148 16.99 18.10 16.23
N LEU A 149 16.50 19.31 16.54
CA LEU A 149 17.33 20.45 16.95
C LEU A 149 18.20 20.14 18.18
N LYS A 150 17.67 19.39 19.16
CA LYS A 150 18.44 18.95 20.34
C LYS A 150 19.54 17.97 19.96
N LEU A 151 19.27 17.03 19.04
CA LEU A 151 20.23 16.03 18.59
C LEU A 151 21.38 16.63 17.80
N VAL A 152 21.12 17.61 16.93
CA VAL A 152 22.15 18.24 16.09
C VAL A 152 22.90 19.37 16.79
N GLY A 153 22.61 19.63 18.08
CA GLY A 153 23.24 20.70 18.85
C GLY A 153 23.01 22.10 18.29
N LEU A 154 22.06 22.26 17.35
CA LEU A 154 21.66 23.56 16.87
C LEU A 154 20.92 24.27 18.00
N PRO A 155 21.14 25.57 18.19
CA PRO A 155 20.34 26.32 19.13
C PRO A 155 18.88 26.14 18.71
N GLN A 156 18.10 25.49 19.57
CA GLN A 156 16.67 25.77 19.68
C GLN A 156 16.58 27.28 19.56
N SER A 157 15.91 27.81 18.53
CA SER A 157 15.67 29.24 18.48
C SER A 157 15.00 29.54 19.81
N LYS A 158 15.76 30.16 20.72
CA LYS A 158 15.17 30.69 21.93
C LYS A 158 14.12 31.62 21.35
N LYS A 159 12.85 31.30 21.53
CA LYS A 159 11.79 32.32 21.57
C LYS A 159 12.15 33.20 22.76
N LYS A 160 13.22 33.98 22.60
CA LYS A 160 13.51 35.12 23.41
C LYS A 160 12.46 36.10 22.97
N THR A 161 11.61 36.41 23.93
CA THR A 161 10.81 37.62 24.07
C THR A 161 11.69 38.86 23.93
N GLU A 162 12.41 39.03 22.81
CA GLU A 162 13.00 40.30 22.41
C GLU A 162 11.88 41.02 21.66
N MET A 163 11.43 42.12 22.26
CA MET A 163 10.40 42.95 21.68
C MET A 163 10.91 43.48 20.35
N SER A 164 10.33 43.03 19.24
CA SER A 164 10.78 43.40 17.90
C SER A 164 9.72 44.23 17.19
N GLU A 165 10.16 45.22 16.42
CA GLU A 165 9.29 46.11 15.66
C GLU A 165 8.39 45.33 14.67
N SER A 166 8.89 44.22 14.12
CA SER A 166 8.11 43.32 13.26
C SER A 166 6.91 42.71 13.99
N VAL A 167 7.14 42.18 15.21
CA VAL A 167 6.07 41.55 16.02
C VAL A 167 5.09 42.61 16.55
N PHE A 168 5.56 43.83 16.80
CA PHE A 168 4.68 44.97 17.10
C PHE A 168 3.76 45.32 15.92
N GLY A 169 4.30 45.32 14.69
CA GLY A 169 3.51 45.49 13.46
C GLY A 169 2.46 44.39 13.29
N GLU A 170 2.83 43.13 13.54
CA GLU A 170 1.90 41.99 13.55
C GLU A 170 0.78 42.18 14.57
N ALA A 171 1.12 42.52 15.82
CA ALA A 171 0.14 42.74 16.88
C ALA A 171 -0.86 43.86 16.50
N LYS A 172 -0.36 45.00 16.01
CA LYS A 172 -1.22 46.09 15.50
C LYS A 172 -2.10 45.67 14.35
N SER A 173 -1.59 44.87 13.42
CA SER A 173 -2.38 44.39 12.28
C SER A 173 -3.58 43.52 12.70
N ILE A 174 -3.40 42.73 13.76
CA ILE A 174 -4.47 41.91 14.36
C ILE A 174 -5.46 42.78 15.13
N ILE A 175 -4.97 43.72 15.97
CA ILE A 175 -5.82 44.62 16.77
C ILE A 175 -6.69 45.49 15.87
N LEU A 176 -6.09 46.11 14.85
CA LEU A 176 -6.76 47.02 13.92
C LEU A 176 -7.52 46.30 12.80
N ASN A 177 -7.50 44.96 12.79
CA ASN A 177 -8.07 44.13 11.71
C ASN A 177 -7.69 44.63 10.31
N LEU A 178 -6.41 44.91 10.08
CA LEU A 178 -5.94 45.48 8.81
C LEU A 178 -6.17 44.53 7.63
N PHE A 179 -6.30 43.23 7.90
CA PHE A 179 -6.62 42.19 6.91
C PHE A 179 -8.12 42.11 6.55
N GLN A 180 -8.99 42.92 7.17
CA GLN A 180 -10.43 42.99 6.91
C GLN A 180 -11.12 41.61 6.98
N THR A 181 -10.74 40.81 7.97
CA THR A 181 -11.24 39.43 8.13
C THR A 181 -12.45 39.35 9.06
N SER A 182 -13.16 38.22 9.02
CA SER A 182 -14.29 37.95 9.93
C SER A 182 -13.83 37.77 11.38
N LYS A 183 -14.74 37.99 12.33
CA LYS A 183 -14.45 37.89 13.78
C LYS A 183 -13.86 36.54 14.18
N ASP A 184 -14.36 35.43 13.61
CA ASP A 184 -13.87 34.08 13.93
C ASP A 184 -12.42 33.86 13.47
N VAL A 185 -12.04 34.46 12.34
CA VAL A 185 -10.67 34.39 11.82
C VAL A 185 -9.75 35.29 12.65
N LEU A 186 -10.22 36.48 13.03
CA LEU A 186 -9.51 37.38 13.92
C LEU A 186 -9.20 36.73 15.27
N GLU A 187 -10.17 36.00 15.82
CA GLU A 187 -10.03 35.28 17.09
C GLU A 187 -9.02 34.13 16.98
N LYS A 188 -8.97 33.43 15.83
CA LYS A 188 -7.91 32.45 15.56
C LYS A 188 -6.53 33.10 15.52
N PHE A 189 -6.40 34.28 14.91
CA PHE A 189 -5.13 35.02 14.91
C PHE A 189 -4.71 35.45 16.31
N ARG A 190 -5.63 35.98 17.12
CA ARG A 190 -5.39 36.35 18.52
C ARG A 190 -4.91 35.15 19.35
N ASN A 191 -5.57 34.01 19.22
CA ASN A 191 -5.22 32.78 19.93
C ASN A 191 -3.86 32.21 19.45
N SER A 192 -3.59 32.25 18.15
CA SER A 192 -2.28 31.86 17.60
C SER A 192 -1.17 32.77 18.11
N PHE A 193 -1.39 34.09 18.13
CA PHE A 193 -0.45 35.08 18.65
C PHE A 193 -0.16 34.83 20.14
N LYS A 194 -1.20 34.66 20.97
CA LYS A 194 -1.05 34.34 22.40
C LYS A 194 -0.30 33.03 22.63
N LYS A 195 -0.58 31.99 21.84
CA LYS A 195 0.15 30.72 21.90
C LYS A 195 1.62 30.88 21.50
N ASN A 196 1.91 31.78 20.56
CA ASN A 196 3.25 31.97 20.03
C ASN A 196 4.14 32.84 20.92
N TYR A 197 3.59 33.89 21.52
CA TYR A 197 4.32 34.92 22.26
C TYR A 197 4.02 34.97 23.76
N GLY A 198 3.04 34.19 24.24
CA GLY A 198 2.68 34.08 25.67
C GLY A 198 1.80 35.22 26.20
N VAL A 199 1.59 36.29 25.41
CA VAL A 199 0.77 37.46 25.72
C VAL A 199 -0.20 37.74 24.58
N THR A 200 -1.29 38.44 24.88
CA THR A 200 -2.21 38.93 23.85
C THR A 200 -1.56 40.02 22.99
N PRO A 201 -2.06 40.25 21.75
CA PRO A 201 -1.59 41.37 20.93
C PRO A 201 -1.67 42.72 21.66
N GLU A 202 -2.74 42.96 22.43
CA GLU A 202 -2.94 44.19 23.22
C GLU A 202 -1.85 44.37 24.28
N GLU A 203 -1.65 43.35 25.13
CA GLU A 203 -0.62 43.35 26.16
C GLU A 203 0.77 43.56 25.55
N TYR A 204 1.05 42.93 24.40
CA TYR A 204 2.33 43.13 23.71
C TYR A 204 2.54 44.58 23.27
N VAL A 205 1.52 45.23 22.70
CA VAL A 205 1.62 46.64 22.26
C VAL A 205 1.79 47.59 23.45
N GLU A 206 1.09 47.34 24.55
CA GLU A 206 1.24 48.12 25.79
C GLU A 206 2.66 48.01 26.37
N HIS A 207 3.18 46.79 26.48
CA HIS A 207 4.55 46.55 26.95
C HIS A 207 5.63 47.13 26.02
N TYR A 208 5.38 47.16 24.70
CA TYR A 208 6.30 47.76 23.74
C TYR A 208 6.40 49.27 23.95
N ASN A 209 5.25 49.93 24.05
CA ASN A 209 5.16 51.39 24.16
C ASN A 209 5.69 51.91 25.51
N SER A 210 5.52 51.17 26.61
CA SER A 210 6.06 51.56 27.91
C SER A 210 7.58 51.55 27.93
N LYS A 211 8.20 50.55 27.29
CA LYS A 211 9.66 50.46 27.15
C LYS A 211 10.26 51.55 26.27
N SER A 212 9.64 51.86 25.13
CA SER A 212 10.12 52.92 24.23
C SER A 212 10.06 54.32 24.85
N ASN A 213 9.14 54.55 25.78
CA ASN A 213 9.00 55.83 26.48
C ASN A 213 10.02 56.00 27.63
N GLU A 214 10.48 54.90 28.25
CA GLU A 214 11.54 54.93 29.27
C GLU A 214 12.93 55.22 28.65
N GLU A 215 13.19 54.73 27.43
CA GLU A 215 14.45 54.98 26.72
C GLU A 215 14.58 56.43 26.20
N THR A 216 13.46 57.12 25.94
CA THR A 216 13.43 58.51 25.47
C THR A 216 13.42 59.55 26.59
N SER A 217 13.13 59.16 27.84
CA SER A 217 13.17 60.07 29.01
C SER A 217 14.54 60.12 29.71
N ASN A 218 15.48 59.25 29.32
CA ASN A 218 16.84 59.15 29.87
C ASN A 218 17.94 59.60 28.88
N SER A 219 17.58 60.34 27.81
CA SER A 219 18.52 60.98 26.88
C SER A 219 18.48 62.50 26.99
#